data_AF-A0A931CFY4-F1
#
_entry.id   AF-A0A931CFY4-F1
#
_cell.length_a   1.000
_cell.length_b   1.000
_cell.length_c   1.000
_cell.angle_alpha   90.00
_cell.angle_beta   90.00
_cell.angle_gamma   90.00
#
_symmetry.space_group_name_H-M   'P 1'
#
loop_
_entity.id
_entity.type
_entity.pdbx_description
1 polymer ?
#
loop_
_entity_poly.entity_id
_entity_poly.type
_entity_poly.pdbx_seq_one_letter_code
_entity_poly.pdbx_strand_id
1 'polypeptide(L)'
;MTNNQSTNTNPTNGATATTVPAYPYHYFVSFAHATRGGSGFANTEVELSVPITSIEQVRDLETYFAEQGYHEARVMGFTLLRNDLATASPTTGRPGGDR
;
A
#
# COMPACT_ATOMS: atom_id res chain seq x y z
N MET A 1 -4.58 -29.72 0.01
CA MET A 1 -3.68 -28.58 0.28
C MET A 1 -4.42 -27.34 -0.20
N THR A 2 -5.02 -26.58 0.72
CA THR A 2 -5.87 -25.44 0.36
C THR A 2 -5.01 -24.19 0.36
N ASN A 3 -4.72 -23.65 -0.83
CA ASN A 3 -4.00 -22.38 -0.98
C ASN A 3 -4.90 -21.24 -0.51
N ASN A 4 -4.52 -20.62 0.60
CA ASN A 4 -5.10 -19.37 1.08
C ASN A 4 -4.61 -18.24 0.17
N GLN A 5 -5.24 -18.06 -1.00
CA GLN A 5 -5.05 -16.84 -1.78
C GLN A 5 -5.72 -15.70 -1.03
N SER A 6 -4.93 -14.96 -0.26
CA SER A 6 -5.29 -13.61 0.18
C SER A 6 -5.30 -12.73 -1.06
N THR A 7 -6.45 -12.61 -1.72
CA THR A 7 -6.67 -11.58 -2.74
C THR A 7 -6.49 -10.23 -2.07
N ASN A 8 -5.47 -9.48 -2.47
CA ASN A 8 -5.31 -8.08 -2.12
C ASN A 8 -6.41 -7.28 -2.84
N THR A 9 -7.63 -7.33 -2.31
CA THR A 9 -8.70 -6.44 -2.71
C THR A 9 -8.44 -5.09 -2.06
N ASN A 10 -7.73 -4.21 -2.76
CA ASN A 10 -7.77 -2.77 -2.47
C ASN A 10 -9.26 -2.34 -2.53
N PRO A 11 -9.91 -1.97 -1.41
CA PRO A 11 -11.36 -1.93 -1.35
C PRO A 11 -12.00 -0.67 -1.95
N THR A 12 -13.04 -0.90 -2.74
CA THR A 12 -14.22 -0.05 -2.83
C THR A 12 -14.61 0.46 -1.43
N ASN A 13 -14.79 1.78 -1.32
CA ASN A 13 -15.17 2.52 -0.10
C ASN A 13 -16.09 1.73 0.85
N GLY A 14 -15.57 1.41 2.04
CA GLY A 14 -16.30 0.72 3.10
C GLY A 14 -15.70 0.98 4.47
N ALA A 15 -15.68 2.25 4.89
CA ALA A 15 -15.22 2.63 6.23
C ALA A 15 -16.31 2.29 7.27
N THR A 16 -16.00 1.37 8.19
CA THR A 16 -16.74 1.21 9.45
C THR A 16 -15.78 1.55 10.59
N ALA A 17 -16.24 2.43 11.50
CA ALA A 17 -15.41 3.10 12.48
C ALA A 17 -14.79 2.14 13.52
N THR A 18 -13.50 1.83 13.40
CA THR A 18 -12.62 1.40 14.52
C THR A 18 -11.14 1.68 14.16
N THR A 19 -10.68 2.90 14.45
CA THR A 19 -9.31 3.39 14.73
C THR A 19 -8.05 2.93 13.96
N VAL A 20 -8.16 2.12 12.90
CA VAL A 20 -7.04 1.78 12.00
C VAL A 20 -7.35 2.36 10.62
N PRO A 21 -6.45 3.18 10.02
CA PRO A 21 -6.66 3.65 8.65
C PRO A 21 -6.84 2.46 7.71
N ALA A 22 -7.79 2.57 6.77
CA ALA A 22 -8.02 1.51 5.78
C ALA A 22 -6.79 1.27 4.88
N TYR A 23 -5.93 2.29 4.75
CA TYR A 23 -4.70 2.27 3.94
C TYR A 23 -3.54 2.90 4.72
N PRO A 24 -2.98 2.20 5.72
CA PRO A 24 -1.98 2.80 6.57
C PRO A 24 -0.59 2.83 5.92
N TYR A 25 -0.35 2.16 4.79
CA TYR A 25 0.99 2.09 4.18
C TYR A 25 1.06 2.95 2.93
N HIS A 26 1.92 3.98 2.95
CA HIS A 26 2.10 4.91 1.83
C HIS A 26 3.43 4.64 1.16
N TYR A 27 3.41 4.30 -0.12
CA TYR A 27 4.60 3.96 -0.90
C TYR A 27 4.81 4.94 -2.05
N PHE A 28 6.05 5.35 -2.28
CA PHE A 28 6.48 5.93 -3.54
C PHE A 28 6.88 4.80 -4.49
N VAL A 29 6.28 4.74 -5.66
CA VAL A 29 6.49 3.66 -6.63
C VAL A 29 6.98 4.25 -7.95
N SER A 30 8.09 3.71 -8.43
CA SER A 30 8.65 4.00 -9.75
C SER A 30 8.37 2.82 -10.68
N PHE A 31 7.78 3.08 -11.84
CA PHE A 31 7.43 2.03 -12.79
C PHE A 31 7.68 2.46 -14.24
N ALA A 32 8.02 1.48 -15.08
CA ALA A 32 8.08 1.64 -16.52
C ALA A 32 6.75 1.20 -17.14
N HIS A 33 6.35 1.77 -18.27
CA HIS A 33 5.16 1.35 -19.00
C HIS A 33 5.35 1.54 -20.51
N ALA A 34 4.52 0.86 -21.31
CA ALA A 34 4.49 1.07 -22.75
C ALA A 34 3.80 2.40 -23.08
N THR A 35 4.32 3.08 -24.11
CA THR A 35 3.75 4.29 -24.71
C THR A 35 3.67 4.14 -26.23
N ARG A 36 2.91 5.01 -26.91
CA ARG A 36 2.87 5.04 -28.37
C ARG A 36 4.23 5.51 -28.93
N GLY A 37 5.17 4.58 -29.08
CA GLY A 37 6.50 4.84 -29.64
C GLY A 37 7.68 4.36 -28.78
N GLY A 38 7.44 3.73 -27.62
CA GLY A 38 8.52 3.20 -26.79
C GLY A 38 8.11 2.92 -25.35
N SER A 39 9.06 3.08 -24.43
CA SER A 39 8.85 2.93 -22.99
C SER A 39 8.87 4.29 -22.30
N GLY A 40 7.90 4.52 -21.41
CA GLY A 40 7.84 5.65 -20.50
C GLY A 40 8.19 5.24 -19.07
N PHE A 41 8.61 6.22 -18.27
CA PHE A 41 8.82 6.06 -16.83
C PHE A 41 7.90 7.01 -16.09
N ALA A 42 7.26 6.50 -15.04
CA ALA A 42 6.38 7.27 -14.18
C ALA A 42 6.68 6.97 -12.72
N ASN A 43 6.33 7.93 -11.87
CA ASN A 43 6.38 7.79 -10.43
C ASN A 43 5.02 8.17 -9.85
N THR A 44 4.57 7.45 -8.83
CA THR A 44 3.33 7.77 -8.13
C THR A 44 3.41 7.40 -6.66
N GLU A 45 2.58 8.04 -5.86
CA GLU A 45 2.28 7.58 -4.50
C GLU A 45 1.12 6.57 -4.56
N VAL A 46 1.22 5.49 -3.81
CA VAL A 46 0.13 4.51 -3.63
C VAL A 46 -0.10 4.27 -2.14
N GLU A 47 -1.38 4.16 -1.78
CA GLU A 47 -1.81 3.84 -0.43
C GLU A 47 -2.31 2.39 -0.41
N LEU A 48 -1.80 1.57 0.52
CA LEU A 48 -2.11 0.15 0.63
C LEU A 48 -2.60 -0.19 2.05
N SER A 49 -3.50 -1.16 2.13
CA SER A 49 -4.04 -1.71 3.39
C SER A 49 -3.06 -2.66 4.08
N VAL A 50 -2.17 -3.28 3.31
CA VAL A 50 -1.15 -4.24 3.77
C VAL A 50 0.23 -3.84 3.25
N PRO A 51 1.32 -4.16 3.98
CA PRO A 51 2.66 -3.85 3.53
C PRO A 51 3.06 -4.76 2.36
N ILE A 52 3.89 -4.22 1.46
CA ILE A 52 4.56 -5.00 0.40
C ILE A 52 5.66 -5.83 1.05
N THR A 53 5.45 -7.13 1.12
CA THR A 53 6.34 -8.15 1.70
C THR A 53 6.65 -9.30 0.73
N SER A 54 5.97 -9.36 -0.42
CA SER A 54 6.19 -10.39 -1.43
C SER A 54 6.19 -9.84 -2.86
N ILE A 55 6.74 -10.63 -3.80
CA ILE A 55 6.77 -10.26 -5.22
C ILE A 55 5.40 -10.33 -5.88
N GLU A 56 4.49 -11.17 -5.36
CA GLU A 56 3.11 -11.25 -5.82
C GLU A 56 2.38 -9.92 -5.61
N GLN A 57 2.59 -9.26 -4.47
CA GLN A 57 1.99 -7.94 -4.21
C GLN A 57 2.55 -6.86 -5.14
N VAL A 58 3.79 -7.00 -5.60
CA VAL A 58 4.35 -6.13 -6.65
C VAL A 58 3.64 -6.37 -8.00
N ARG A 59 3.32 -7.63 -8.33
CA ARG A 59 2.55 -7.96 -9.55
C ARG A 59 1.10 -7.47 -9.47
N ASP A 60 0.51 -7.43 -8.28
CA ASP A 60 -0.81 -6.84 -8.07
C ASP A 60 -0.77 -5.33 -8.38
N LEU A 61 0.29 -4.62 -7.98
CA LEU A 61 0.51 -3.21 -8.36
C LEU A 61 0.70 -3.03 -9.87
N GLU A 62 1.47 -3.90 -10.53
CA GLU A 62 1.62 -3.89 -11.99
C GLU A 62 0.27 -4.04 -12.70
N THR A 63 -0.56 -4.97 -12.21
CA THR A 63 -1.92 -5.20 -12.73
C THR A 63 -2.80 -3.98 -12.51
N TYR A 64 -2.78 -3.40 -11.31
CA TYR A 64 -3.49 -2.17 -10.99
C TYR A 64 -3.11 -1.02 -11.92
N PHE A 65 -1.82 -0.78 -12.16
CA PHE A 65 -1.37 0.27 -13.08
C PHE A 65 -1.80 0.00 -14.53
N ALA A 66 -1.77 -1.26 -14.97
CA ALA A 66 -2.28 -1.63 -16.28
C ALA A 66 -3.77 -1.33 -16.44
N GLU A 67 -4.58 -1.57 -15.40
CA GLU A 67 -6.00 -1.21 -15.37
C GLU A 67 -6.24 0.31 -15.39
N GLN A 68 -5.30 1.11 -14.88
CA GLN A 68 -5.31 2.58 -14.98
C GLN A 68 -4.84 3.13 -16.33
N GLY A 69 -4.50 2.26 -17.30
CA GLY A 69 -4.07 2.65 -18.64
C GLY A 69 -2.56 2.69 -18.85
N TYR A 70 -1.75 2.33 -17.84
CA TYR A 70 -0.31 2.13 -17.99
C TYR A 70 -0.04 0.72 -18.51
N HIS A 71 -0.30 0.48 -19.79
CA HIS A 71 -0.11 -0.82 -20.42
C HIS A 71 1.32 -1.33 -20.21
N GLU A 72 1.46 -2.64 -19.96
CA GLU A 72 2.75 -3.28 -19.66
C GLU A 72 3.51 -2.62 -18.50
N ALA A 73 2.78 -2.11 -17.49
CA ALA A 73 3.40 -1.55 -16.30
C ALA A 73 4.33 -2.57 -15.62
N ARG A 74 5.55 -2.13 -15.32
CA ARG A 74 6.57 -2.88 -14.60
C ARG A 74 7.09 -2.06 -13.45
N VAL A 75 6.92 -2.54 -12.23
CA VAL A 75 7.45 -1.87 -11.04
C VAL A 75 8.96 -2.04 -11.02
N MET A 76 9.67 -0.92 -11.05
CA MET A 76 11.14 -0.89 -11.04
C MET A 76 11.69 -0.73 -9.62
N GLY A 77 10.92 -0.06 -8.75
CA GLY A 77 11.27 0.13 -7.35
C GLY A 77 10.10 0.72 -6.57
N PHE A 78 10.11 0.49 -5.27
CA PHE A 78 9.16 1.08 -4.33
C PHE A 78 9.87 1.41 -3.02
N THR A 79 9.42 2.48 -2.36
CA THR A 79 9.94 2.93 -1.07
C THR A 79 8.78 3.26 -0.16
N LEU A 80 8.75 2.70 1.06
CA LEU A 80 7.77 3.08 2.08
C LEU A 80 8.08 4.51 2.54
N LEU A 81 7.13 5.43 2.36
CA LEU A 81 7.27 6.83 2.78
C LEU A 81 6.83 7.03 4.23
N ARG A 82 5.65 6.51 4.58
CA ARG A 82 5.10 6.58 5.94
C ARG A 82 4.20 5.39 6.23
N ASN A 83 4.01 5.11 7.52
CA ASN A 83 2.93 4.26 7.98
C ASN A 83 2.07 4.98 9.03
N ASP A 84 0.76 4.88 8.89
CA ASP A 84 -0.23 5.49 9.78
C ASP A 84 -0.85 4.45 10.73
N LEU A 85 -0.15 3.32 10.94
CA LEU A 85 -0.54 2.34 11.95
C LEU A 85 -0.62 3.08 13.27
N ALA A 86 -1.85 3.21 13.79
CA ALA A 86 -2.19 4.07 14.92
C ALA A 86 -1.03 4.14 15.89
N THR A 87 -0.32 5.27 15.88
CA THR A 87 0.79 5.54 16.78
C THR A 87 0.21 5.31 18.16
N ALA A 88 0.53 4.18 18.78
CA ALA A 88 -0.01 3.86 20.08
C ALA A 88 0.49 4.97 20.98
N SER A 89 -0.41 5.92 21.32
CA SER A 89 -0.10 6.97 22.27
C SER A 89 0.48 6.26 23.48
N PRO A 90 1.73 6.55 23.90
CA PRO A 90 2.23 5.97 25.12
C PRO A 90 1.22 6.33 26.19
N THR A 91 0.53 5.32 26.73
CA THR A 91 -0.33 5.50 27.88
C THR A 91 0.57 6.04 28.97
N THR A 92 0.63 7.36 29.11
CA THR A 92 1.31 8.05 30.20
C THR A 92 0.52 7.71 31.44
N GLY A 93 0.73 6.50 31.95
CA GLY A 93 0.30 6.07 33.26
C GLY A 93 1.01 6.97 34.23
N ARG A 94 0.35 8.06 34.60
CA ARG A 94 0.75 8.88 35.75
C ARG A 94 0.45 8.01 36.97
N PRO A 95 1.47 7.46 37.67
CA PRO A 95 1.21 6.76 38.90
C PRO A 95 0.60 7.78 39.88
N GLY A 96 -0.55 7.43 40.44
CA GLY A 96 -1.19 8.18 41.50
C GLY A 96 -0.21 8.32 42.66
N GLY A 97 0.19 9.56 42.92
CA GLY A 97 0.84 9.93 44.17
C GLY A 97 -0.23 10.28 45.18
N ASP A 98 -0.79 9.26 45.83
CA ASP A 98 -1.46 9.44 47.12
C ASP A 98 -0.39 9.72 48.17
N ARG A 99 -0.39 10.93 48.72
CA ARG A 99 0.12 11.25 50.06
C ARG A 99 -0.69 12.39 50.66
#